data_AF-A0A0B6ZW72-F1
#
_entry.id   AF-A0A0B6ZW72-F1
#
_cell.length_a   1.000
_cell.length_b   1.000
_cell.length_c   1.000
_cell.angle_alpha   90.00
_cell.angle_beta   90.00
_cell.angle_gamma   90.00
#
_symmetry.space_group_name_H-M   'P 1'
#
loop_
_entity.id
_entity.type
_entity.pdbx_description
1 polymer ?
#
loop_
_entity_poly.entity_id
_entity_poly.type
_entity_poly.pdbx_seq_one_letter_code
_entity_poly.pdbx_strand_id
1 'polypeptide(L)'
;HINMAALLSLRDYTDSETSSNDDQSEGDGLNAHLKPLSDPCTLVSSKISLVAAPEVVSNEDTSGLRHIDSKTKELKYNPTHDELFAPNIGPVNPYKTKQALAHRNTLAGYMEPAHFNDFQFDTQRKTFTSYGFAIDPSVDVGGQIETVVGDSSAFTENEGKTVFETNLKTEKTKKRKKEKNSDPGDIGGYLGPWAKFTDEETVSRPSEDEQKELDEIIAKRSKSGKQVEEKTVEEKTTLHSKS
;
A
#
# COMPACT_ATOMS: atom_id res chain seq x y z
N HIS A 1 -37.51 25.99 -36.88
CA HIS A 1 -38.92 26.39 -36.98
C HIS A 1 -39.75 25.19 -37.41
N ILE A 2 -40.70 24.81 -36.55
CA ILE A 2 -42.01 24.16 -36.75
C ILE A 2 -42.23 23.26 -35.52
N ASN A 3 -43.03 23.77 -34.59
CA ASN A 3 -43.66 23.01 -33.51
C ASN A 3 -44.71 22.07 -34.13
N MET A 4 -44.90 20.88 -33.54
CA MET A 4 -46.26 20.39 -33.27
C MET A 4 -46.20 19.23 -32.27
N ALA A 5 -46.98 19.42 -31.20
CA ALA A 5 -47.20 18.48 -30.11
C ALA A 5 -48.02 17.28 -30.57
N ALA A 6 -47.67 16.09 -30.08
CA ALA A 6 -48.51 14.90 -30.20
C ALA A 6 -49.37 14.77 -28.93
N LEU A 7 -50.68 14.85 -29.13
CA LEU A 7 -51.72 14.69 -28.14
C LEU A 7 -52.45 13.35 -28.37
N LEU A 8 -52.78 12.68 -27.26
CA LEU A 8 -53.77 11.61 -27.04
C LEU A 8 -53.49 10.17 -27.53
N SER A 9 -53.55 9.21 -26.59
CA SER A 9 -54.71 8.29 -26.50
C SER A 9 -54.82 7.69 -25.09
N LEU A 10 -55.81 8.14 -24.30
CA LEU A 10 -56.29 7.44 -23.11
C LEU A 10 -57.49 6.59 -23.57
N ARG A 11 -57.40 5.27 -23.38
CA ARG A 11 -58.43 4.30 -23.75
C ARG A 11 -59.51 4.28 -22.67
N ASP A 12 -60.75 4.56 -23.07
CA ASP A 12 -61.94 4.22 -22.30
C ASP A 12 -62.20 2.71 -22.42
N TYR A 13 -62.30 2.03 -21.28
CA TYR A 13 -62.90 0.70 -21.19
C TYR A 13 -64.27 0.84 -20.54
N THR A 14 -65.30 0.78 -21.38
CA THR A 14 -66.68 0.51 -20.98
C THR A 14 -66.82 -1.00 -20.83
N ASP A 15 -67.12 -1.48 -19.63
CA ASP A 15 -67.59 -2.85 -19.42
C ASP A 15 -69.04 -2.78 -18.92
N SER A 16 -69.91 -3.54 -19.58
CA SER A 16 -71.35 -3.49 -19.45
C SER A 16 -71.86 -4.92 -19.46
N GLU A 17 -72.28 -5.45 -18.30
CA GLU A 17 -73.26 -6.54 -18.23
C GLU A 17 -74.21 -6.37 -17.01
N THR A 18 -75.46 -5.95 -17.32
CA THR A 18 -76.80 -6.48 -16.92
C THR A 18 -76.87 -7.49 -15.75
N SER A 19 -77.83 -7.55 -14.81
CA SER A 19 -79.17 -6.99 -14.51
C SER A 19 -79.50 -7.49 -13.06
N SER A 20 -80.19 -6.82 -12.14
CA SER A 20 -81.65 -6.88 -11.93
C SER A 20 -82.05 -6.13 -10.63
N ASN A 21 -83.07 -5.28 -10.72
CA ASN A 21 -84.16 -4.93 -9.78
C ASN A 21 -83.96 -4.45 -8.31
N ASP A 22 -84.69 -3.34 -8.07
CA ASP A 22 -85.47 -2.92 -6.90
C ASP A 22 -84.81 -2.18 -5.71
N ASP A 23 -85.04 -0.87 -5.75
CA ASP A 23 -85.68 -0.02 -4.72
C ASP A 23 -84.88 0.61 -3.56
N GLN A 24 -85.23 1.89 -3.32
CA GLN A 24 -85.03 2.74 -2.12
C GLN A 24 -83.78 3.64 -1.95
N SER A 25 -84.01 4.92 -2.25
CA SER A 25 -83.86 6.14 -1.41
C SER A 25 -82.54 6.52 -0.70
N GLU A 26 -82.26 7.84 -0.79
CA GLU A 26 -81.39 8.70 0.04
C GLU A 26 -79.88 8.34 0.09
N GLY A 27 -78.92 9.12 -0.42
CA GLY A 27 -78.79 10.56 -0.30
C GLY A 27 -77.85 10.92 0.88
N ASP A 28 -76.61 11.33 0.57
CA ASP A 28 -75.69 12.07 1.46
C ASP A 28 -74.68 11.30 2.35
N GLY A 29 -73.84 10.45 1.75
CA GLY A 29 -72.67 9.89 2.45
C GLY A 29 -71.36 9.83 1.65
N LEU A 30 -71.43 9.72 0.33
CA LEU A 30 -70.24 9.38 -0.47
C LEU A 30 -69.38 10.57 -0.87
N ASN A 31 -69.94 11.79 -0.90
CA ASN A 31 -69.22 13.01 -1.36
C ASN A 31 -68.91 14.00 -0.23
N ALA A 32 -69.07 13.61 1.04
CA ALA A 32 -68.82 14.48 2.19
C ALA A 32 -67.35 14.94 2.27
N HIS A 33 -66.42 14.13 1.78
CA HIS A 33 -64.98 14.41 1.75
C HIS A 33 -64.56 15.39 0.64
N LEU A 34 -65.47 15.75 -0.27
CA LEU A 34 -65.24 16.73 -1.35
C LEU A 34 -65.76 18.13 -1.01
N LYS A 35 -66.42 18.29 0.15
CA LYS A 35 -66.90 19.60 0.62
C LYS A 35 -65.70 20.40 1.17
N PRO A 36 -65.41 21.62 0.66
CA PRO A 36 -64.32 22.44 1.19
C PRO A 36 -64.63 22.81 2.65
N LEU A 37 -63.66 22.59 3.54
CA LEU A 37 -63.78 22.92 4.96
C LEU A 37 -64.03 24.43 5.14
N SER A 38 -65.08 24.78 5.88
CA SER A 38 -65.58 26.17 6.03
C SER A 38 -64.69 27.06 6.89
N ASP A 39 -63.80 26.48 7.70
CA ASP A 39 -63.01 27.21 8.68
C ASP A 39 -61.51 27.17 8.31
N PRO A 40 -60.89 28.31 7.96
CA PRO A 40 -59.48 28.36 7.56
C PRO A 40 -58.50 28.16 8.74
N CYS A 41 -59.01 28.01 9.97
CA CYS A 41 -58.23 28.03 11.21
C CYS A 41 -57.78 26.65 11.74
N THR A 42 -58.35 25.55 11.26
CA THR A 42 -58.00 24.17 11.69
C THR A 42 -57.12 23.41 10.70
N LEU A 43 -56.88 23.98 9.52
CA LEU A 43 -55.94 23.43 8.54
C LEU A 43 -54.51 23.78 8.97
N VAL A 44 -53.71 22.77 9.32
CA VAL A 44 -52.24 22.92 9.45
C VAL A 44 -51.65 23.53 8.17
N SER A 45 -52.30 23.31 7.02
CA SER A 45 -51.94 23.84 5.71
C SER A 45 -52.00 25.37 5.59
N SER A 46 -52.84 26.09 6.33
CA SER A 46 -52.93 27.57 6.27
C SER A 46 -51.92 28.28 7.16
N LYS A 47 -51.22 27.54 8.05
CA LYS A 47 -50.11 28.05 8.87
C LYS A 47 -48.73 27.79 8.25
N ILE A 48 -48.66 27.06 7.14
CA ILE A 48 -47.40 26.78 6.44
C ILE A 48 -47.25 27.82 5.34
N SER A 49 -46.44 28.85 5.56
CA SER A 49 -46.02 29.73 4.47
C SER A 49 -45.04 28.95 3.60
N LEU A 50 -45.46 28.60 2.38
CA LEU A 50 -44.62 27.91 1.42
C LEU A 50 -43.59 28.92 0.87
N VAL A 51 -42.41 28.96 1.49
CA VAL A 51 -41.27 29.76 1.03
C VAL A 51 -40.62 28.99 -0.12
N ALA A 52 -41.03 29.30 -1.35
CA ALA A 52 -40.58 28.61 -2.57
C ALA A 52 -39.07 28.75 -2.82
N ALA A 53 -38.43 29.79 -2.28
CA ALA A 53 -37.00 30.01 -2.34
C ALA A 53 -36.54 30.70 -1.04
N PRO A 54 -36.11 29.95 -0.01
CA PRO A 54 -35.48 30.54 1.16
C PRO A 54 -34.21 31.29 0.74
N GLU A 55 -33.83 32.33 1.47
CA GLU A 55 -32.58 33.04 1.26
C GLU A 55 -31.41 32.06 1.52
N VAL A 56 -30.86 31.52 0.42
CA VAL A 56 -29.71 30.62 0.47
C VAL A 56 -28.50 31.51 0.70
N VAL A 57 -28.05 31.59 1.95
CA VAL A 57 -26.70 32.05 2.25
C VAL A 57 -25.77 31.13 1.46
N SER A 58 -25.04 31.68 0.50
CA SER A 58 -24.02 30.94 -0.21
C SER A 58 -23.07 30.36 0.83
N ASN A 59 -22.93 29.04 0.88
CA ASN A 59 -21.99 28.32 1.75
C ASN A 59 -20.54 28.54 1.26
N GLU A 60 -20.20 29.79 0.96
CA GLU A 60 -18.84 30.20 0.68
C GLU A 60 -18.15 30.35 2.04
N ASP A 61 -17.03 29.67 2.21
CA ASP A 61 -16.27 29.70 3.46
C ASP A 61 -15.91 31.14 3.82
N THR A 62 -16.57 31.67 4.86
CA THR A 62 -16.37 33.06 5.33
C THR A 62 -15.04 33.25 6.07
N SER A 63 -14.19 32.23 6.11
CA SER A 63 -12.86 32.25 6.72
C SER A 63 -11.85 33.08 5.92
N GLY A 64 -12.14 33.35 4.65
CA GLY A 64 -11.23 34.07 3.74
C GLY A 64 -9.96 33.29 3.38
N LEU A 65 -9.85 32.02 3.80
CA LEU A 65 -8.73 31.14 3.48
C LEU A 65 -8.88 30.59 2.06
N ARG A 66 -7.77 30.60 1.32
CA ARG A 66 -7.73 29.97 -0.01
C ARG A 66 -7.47 28.48 0.17
N HIS A 67 -8.37 27.66 -0.36
CA HIS A 67 -8.22 26.21 -0.32
C HIS A 67 -7.38 25.73 -1.50
N ILE A 68 -6.37 24.90 -1.22
CA ILE A 68 -5.50 24.27 -2.20
C ILE A 68 -5.97 22.83 -2.40
N ASP A 69 -6.01 22.36 -3.65
CA ASP A 69 -6.31 20.95 -3.94
C ASP A 69 -5.11 20.07 -3.57
N SER A 70 -5.32 19.07 -2.71
CA SER A 70 -4.27 18.17 -2.22
C SER A 70 -3.58 17.34 -3.30
N LYS A 71 -4.15 17.27 -4.52
CA LYS A 71 -3.54 16.57 -5.66
C LYS A 71 -2.56 17.44 -6.45
N THR A 72 -2.61 18.76 -6.27
CA THR A 72 -1.73 19.69 -6.98
C THR A 72 -0.32 19.66 -6.40
N LYS A 73 0.69 19.51 -7.26
CA LYS A 73 2.11 19.39 -6.84
C LYS A 73 2.91 20.68 -6.98
N GLU A 74 2.48 21.57 -7.87
CA GLU A 74 3.18 22.82 -8.18
C GLU A 74 2.23 23.99 -7.98
N LEU A 75 2.64 24.96 -7.17
CA LEU A 75 1.90 26.19 -6.90
C LEU A 75 2.63 27.37 -7.52
N LYS A 76 1.87 28.30 -8.10
CA LYS A 76 2.41 29.50 -8.79
C LYS A 76 2.58 30.71 -7.87
N TYR A 77 2.19 30.57 -6.61
CA TYR A 77 2.27 31.59 -5.58
C TYR A 77 2.80 30.96 -4.30
N ASN A 78 3.23 31.79 -3.34
CA ASN A 78 3.69 31.32 -2.04
C ASN A 78 2.47 31.26 -1.08
N PRO A 79 1.92 30.07 -0.79
CA PRO A 79 0.79 29.94 0.14
C PRO A 79 1.25 30.18 1.58
N THR A 80 0.29 30.48 2.46
CA THR A 80 0.56 30.48 3.90
C THR A 80 0.62 29.05 4.42
N HIS A 81 1.24 28.86 5.59
CA HIS A 81 1.34 27.55 6.23
C HIS A 81 -0.05 26.94 6.49
N ASP A 82 -1.00 27.74 6.98
CA ASP A 82 -2.34 27.28 7.33
C ASP A 82 -3.15 26.86 6.09
N GLU A 83 -2.91 27.50 4.93
CA GLU A 83 -3.53 27.10 3.66
C GLU A 83 -2.94 25.80 3.11
N LEU A 84 -1.61 25.61 3.21
CA LEU A 84 -0.91 24.45 2.61
C LEU A 84 -1.03 23.18 3.44
N PHE A 85 -0.94 23.29 4.77
CA PHE A 85 -0.95 22.16 5.70
C PHE A 85 -2.33 21.89 6.30
N ALA A 86 -3.39 22.49 5.74
CA ALA A 86 -4.77 22.21 6.13
C ALA A 86 -5.09 20.71 5.96
N PRO A 87 -5.64 20.03 6.99
CA PRO A 87 -5.95 18.61 6.90
C PRO A 87 -7.16 18.36 5.98
N ASN A 88 -7.13 17.24 5.26
CA ASN A 88 -8.26 16.81 4.44
C ASN A 88 -9.43 16.37 5.33
N ILE A 89 -10.56 17.04 5.20
CA ILE A 89 -11.77 16.77 5.99
C ILE A 89 -12.52 15.58 5.39
N GLY A 90 -12.94 14.64 6.24
CA GLY A 90 -13.79 13.51 5.89
C GLY A 90 -13.24 12.15 6.36
N PRO A 91 -14.06 11.09 6.29
CA PRO A 91 -13.61 9.75 6.69
C PRO A 91 -12.60 9.17 5.69
N VAL A 92 -11.63 8.42 6.20
CA VAL A 92 -10.68 7.67 5.37
C VAL A 92 -11.42 6.51 4.68
N ASN A 93 -11.16 6.32 3.39
CA ASN A 93 -11.79 5.25 2.61
C ASN A 93 -11.34 3.85 3.12
N PRO A 94 -12.26 3.01 3.63
CA PRO A 94 -11.92 1.70 4.20
C PRO A 94 -11.57 0.64 3.16
N TYR A 95 -11.91 0.84 1.89
CA TYR A 95 -11.69 -0.14 0.81
C TYR A 95 -10.29 -0.07 0.20
N LYS A 96 -9.44 0.85 0.68
CA LYS A 96 -8.06 0.96 0.23
C LYS A 96 -7.14 0.09 1.09
N THR A 97 -6.25 -0.65 0.44
CA THR A 97 -5.16 -1.35 1.14
C THR A 97 -4.18 -0.35 1.76
N LYS A 98 -3.36 -0.79 2.72
CA LYS A 98 -2.31 0.06 3.33
C LYS A 98 -1.39 0.70 2.27
N GLN A 99 -1.02 -0.07 1.24
CA GLN A 99 -0.21 0.42 0.12
C GLN A 99 -0.94 1.46 -0.74
N ALA A 100 -2.26 1.33 -0.93
CA ALA A 100 -3.05 2.29 -1.69
C ALA A 100 -3.40 3.56 -0.88
N LEU A 101 -3.34 3.49 0.45
CA LEU A 101 -3.48 4.64 1.34
C LEU A 101 -2.18 5.46 1.45
N ALA A 102 -1.02 4.83 1.34
CA ALA A 102 0.27 5.51 1.41
C ALA A 102 0.46 6.50 0.25
N HIS A 103 1.12 7.63 0.53
CA HIS A 103 1.55 8.56 -0.49
C HIS A 103 2.64 7.90 -1.36
N ARG A 104 2.38 7.71 -2.65
CA ARG A 104 3.29 7.01 -3.56
C ARG A 104 3.33 7.63 -4.95
N ASN A 105 4.52 7.66 -5.53
CA ASN A 105 4.75 8.05 -6.92
C ASN A 105 5.05 6.82 -7.81
N THR A 106 5.59 5.76 -7.21
CA THR A 106 5.80 4.45 -7.84
C THR A 106 4.86 3.40 -7.27
N LEU A 107 4.91 2.17 -7.77
CA LEU A 107 4.10 1.08 -7.20
C LEU A 107 4.52 0.76 -5.75
N ALA A 108 5.82 0.82 -5.46
CA ALA A 108 6.38 0.42 -4.18
C ALA A 108 6.41 1.55 -3.13
N GLY A 109 6.34 2.82 -3.55
CA GLY A 109 6.37 3.94 -2.61
C GLY A 109 6.61 5.30 -3.26
N TYR A 110 7.08 6.23 -2.46
CA TYR A 110 7.47 7.57 -2.92
C TYR A 110 8.97 7.62 -3.19
N MET A 111 9.35 8.24 -4.30
CA MET A 111 10.75 8.39 -4.71
C MET A 111 10.92 9.82 -5.22
N GLU A 112 11.85 10.54 -4.60
CA GLU A 112 12.24 11.89 -5.00
C GLU A 112 13.77 11.99 -5.07
N PRO A 113 14.31 12.82 -5.97
CA PRO A 113 15.73 13.14 -5.97
C PRO A 113 16.09 13.89 -4.69
N ALA A 114 16.93 13.28 -3.86
CA ALA A 114 17.49 13.92 -2.67
C ALA A 114 18.94 14.34 -2.92
N HIS A 115 19.36 15.44 -2.31
CA HIS A 115 20.73 15.94 -2.37
C HIS A 115 21.39 15.74 -1.01
N PHE A 116 22.22 14.70 -0.92
CA PHE A 116 23.05 14.41 0.26
C PHE A 116 24.51 14.74 -0.02
N ASN A 117 25.28 14.98 1.04
CA ASN A 117 26.73 14.98 0.93
C ASN A 117 27.22 13.53 0.81
N ASP A 118 27.98 13.24 -0.25
CA ASP A 118 28.55 11.91 -0.54
C ASP A 118 29.27 11.33 0.68
N PHE A 119 30.06 12.15 1.37
CA PHE A 119 30.82 11.70 2.54
C PHE A 119 29.91 11.29 3.70
N GLN A 120 28.84 12.06 3.98
CA GLN A 120 27.92 11.75 5.07
C GLN A 120 27.13 10.48 4.76
N PHE A 121 26.65 10.34 3.52
CA PHE A 121 25.94 9.15 3.08
C PHE A 121 26.82 7.89 3.23
N ASP A 122 28.05 7.92 2.69
CA ASP A 122 28.96 6.77 2.77
C ASP A 122 29.40 6.47 4.21
N THR A 123 29.55 7.51 5.04
CA THR A 123 29.86 7.37 6.46
C THR A 123 28.75 6.60 7.17
N GLN A 124 27.49 7.02 7.02
CA GLN A 124 26.36 6.35 7.66
C GLN A 124 26.14 4.95 7.11
N ARG A 125 26.26 4.77 5.78
CA ARG A 125 26.14 3.46 5.13
C ARG A 125 27.20 2.45 5.62
N LYS A 126 28.46 2.86 5.72
CA LYS A 126 29.56 2.00 6.21
C LYS A 126 29.41 1.71 7.70
N THR A 127 28.92 2.69 8.47
CA THR A 127 28.63 2.55 9.91
C THR A 127 27.53 1.52 10.14
N PHE A 128 26.43 1.58 9.39
CA PHE A 128 25.38 0.58 9.45
C PHE A 128 25.90 -0.81 9.07
N THR A 129 26.71 -0.91 8.01
CA THR A 129 27.25 -2.20 7.54
C THR A 129 28.23 -2.82 8.55
N SER A 130 29.00 -1.99 9.26
CA SER A 130 30.07 -2.45 10.16
C SER A 130 29.60 -2.68 11.59
N TYR A 131 28.73 -1.80 12.10
CA TYR A 131 28.28 -1.80 13.49
C TYR A 131 26.78 -2.03 13.66
N GLY A 132 25.99 -2.03 12.59
CA GLY A 132 24.55 -2.31 12.65
C GLY A 132 23.66 -1.13 13.06
N PHE A 133 24.21 0.08 13.16
CA PHE A 133 23.44 1.29 13.47
C PHE A 133 23.80 2.45 12.55
N ALA A 134 22.87 3.39 12.36
CA ALA A 134 23.06 4.65 11.65
C ALA A 134 22.01 5.69 12.07
N ILE A 135 22.23 6.94 11.69
CA ILE A 135 21.24 8.01 11.86
C ILE A 135 20.13 7.83 10.80
N ASP A 136 18.87 8.02 11.20
CA ASP A 136 17.72 8.00 10.28
C ASP A 136 17.82 9.14 9.24
N PRO A 137 17.86 8.83 7.93
CA PRO A 137 17.84 9.86 6.89
C PRO A 137 16.41 10.40 6.60
N SER A 138 15.39 9.97 7.34
CA SER A 138 14.01 10.42 7.14
C SER A 138 13.83 11.92 7.44
N VAL A 139 13.12 12.60 6.55
CA VAL A 139 12.96 14.07 6.57
C VAL A 139 11.80 14.53 7.46
N ASP A 140 10.90 13.62 7.86
CA ASP A 140 9.61 13.98 8.44
C ASP A 140 9.14 13.01 9.53
N VAL A 141 9.77 13.09 10.70
CA VAL A 141 9.26 12.50 11.93
C VAL A 141 9.09 13.59 12.98
N GLY A 142 8.14 14.51 12.76
CA GLY A 142 7.52 15.31 13.82
C GLY A 142 8.47 16.10 14.71
N GLY A 143 9.55 16.66 14.15
CA GLY A 143 10.53 17.44 14.90
C GLY A 143 11.39 16.63 15.88
N GLN A 144 11.41 15.29 15.78
CA GLN A 144 12.32 14.45 16.54
C GLN A 144 13.73 14.60 15.97
N ILE A 145 14.62 15.11 16.80
CA ILE A 145 16.03 15.32 16.47
C ILE A 145 16.74 13.96 16.53
N GLU A 146 17.31 13.53 15.41
CA GLU A 146 18.31 12.45 15.29
C GLU A 146 17.91 11.11 15.92
N THR A 147 16.89 10.46 15.36
CA THR A 147 16.58 9.07 15.67
C THR A 147 17.66 8.14 15.10
N VAL A 148 18.14 7.20 15.91
CA VAL A 148 19.07 6.15 15.46
C VAL A 148 18.26 4.95 14.99
N VAL A 149 18.64 4.39 13.85
CA VAL A 149 18.05 3.19 13.27
C VAL A 149 19.05 2.04 13.34
N GLY A 150 18.55 0.86 13.70
CA GLY A 150 19.35 -0.37 13.81
C GLY A 150 19.51 -0.82 15.25
N ASP A 151 20.71 -1.32 15.59
CA ASP A 151 21.00 -1.84 16.92
C ASP A 151 21.35 -0.73 17.92
N SER A 152 20.38 -0.41 18.80
CA SER A 152 20.56 0.57 19.87
C SER A 152 21.64 0.17 20.88
N SER A 153 21.89 -1.12 21.09
CA SER A 153 22.91 -1.58 22.04
C SER A 153 24.31 -1.26 21.49
N ALA A 154 24.57 -1.61 20.24
CA ALA A 154 25.80 -1.29 19.53
C ALA A 154 26.05 0.23 19.43
N PHE A 155 25.00 1.04 19.28
CA PHE A 155 25.10 2.51 19.33
C PHE A 155 25.64 3.00 20.68
N THR A 156 25.09 2.50 21.80
CA THR A 156 25.55 2.88 23.15
C THR A 156 26.96 2.37 23.45
N GLU A 157 27.30 1.16 23.01
CA GLU A 157 28.64 0.58 23.20
C GLU A 157 29.72 1.39 22.46
N ASN A 158 29.41 1.84 21.26
CA ASN A 158 30.31 2.61 20.41
C ASN A 158 30.19 4.12 20.59
N GLU A 159 29.36 4.60 21.53
CA GLU A 159 29.13 6.03 21.81
C GLU A 159 28.70 6.82 20.56
N GLY A 160 27.98 6.17 19.64
CA GLY A 160 27.54 6.75 18.37
C GLY A 160 28.65 7.08 17.37
N LYS A 161 29.87 6.57 17.57
CA LYS A 161 31.01 6.85 16.69
C LYS A 161 30.88 6.15 15.34
N THR A 162 31.25 6.87 14.28
CA THR A 162 31.23 6.35 12.91
C THR A 162 32.51 5.57 12.58
N VAL A 163 32.52 4.83 11.47
CA VAL A 163 33.69 4.04 11.03
C VAL A 163 34.92 4.89 10.71
N PHE A 164 34.71 6.16 10.35
CA PHE A 164 35.80 7.10 10.08
C PHE A 164 36.36 7.75 11.35
N GLU A 165 35.72 7.52 12.50
CA GLU A 165 36.19 7.98 13.79
C GLU A 165 36.95 6.87 14.52
N THR A 166 37.99 7.26 15.25
CA THR A 166 38.80 6.29 16.00
C THR A 166 38.04 5.78 17.23
N ASN A 167 37.68 4.50 17.23
CA ASN A 167 37.08 3.85 18.39
C ASN A 167 38.15 3.11 19.20
N LEU A 168 38.46 3.63 20.39
CA LEU A 168 39.45 3.05 21.30
C LEU A 168 39.08 1.64 21.80
N LYS A 169 37.80 1.28 21.84
CA LYS A 169 37.35 -0.05 22.26
C LYS A 169 37.62 -1.07 21.15
N THR A 170 37.32 -0.73 19.90
CA THR A 170 37.63 -1.56 18.73
C THR A 170 39.14 -1.75 18.56
N GLU A 171 39.95 -0.70 18.72
CA GLU A 171 41.43 -0.81 18.63
C GLU A 171 42.04 -1.72 19.69
N LYS A 172 41.43 -1.80 20.88
CA LYS A 172 41.85 -2.70 21.96
C LYS A 172 41.43 -4.15 21.70
N THR A 173 40.57 -4.41 20.72
CA THR A 173 40.13 -5.76 20.40
C THR A 173 41.29 -6.53 19.76
N LYS A 174 41.45 -7.79 20.15
CA LYS A 174 42.61 -8.61 19.77
C LYS A 174 42.66 -8.81 18.25
N LYS A 175 43.57 -8.11 17.58
CA LYS A 175 43.83 -8.26 16.14
C LYS A 175 44.19 -9.72 15.83
N ARG A 176 43.48 -10.34 14.88
CA ARG A 176 43.75 -11.71 14.42
C ARG A 176 45.18 -11.81 13.88
N LYS A 177 45.86 -12.93 14.16
CA LYS A 177 47.26 -13.15 13.77
C LYS A 177 47.33 -13.61 12.31
N LYS A 178 48.28 -13.04 11.56
CA LYS A 178 48.56 -13.38 10.16
C LYS A 178 49.92 -14.04 10.05
N GLU A 179 50.08 -14.97 9.11
CA GLU A 179 51.39 -15.45 8.69
C GLU A 179 52.12 -14.31 7.99
N LYS A 180 53.34 -13.95 8.42
CA LYS A 180 54.04 -12.78 7.86
C LYS A 180 55.38 -13.20 7.28
N ASN A 181 55.52 -13.07 5.98
CA ASN A 181 56.80 -12.97 5.29
C ASN A 181 56.78 -11.72 4.41
N SER A 182 57.60 -10.74 4.76
CA SER A 182 57.70 -9.44 4.09
C SER A 182 59.02 -9.27 3.34
N ASP A 183 59.86 -10.31 3.26
CA ASP A 183 61.14 -10.25 2.54
C ASP A 183 60.91 -10.42 1.03
N PRO A 184 61.09 -9.37 0.21
CA PRO A 184 60.93 -9.47 -1.23
C PRO A 184 62.01 -10.33 -1.91
N GLY A 185 63.10 -10.69 -1.22
CA GLY A 185 64.16 -11.57 -1.73
C GLY A 185 63.77 -13.06 -1.75
N ASP A 186 62.77 -13.46 -0.98
CA ASP A 186 62.27 -14.84 -0.94
C ASP A 186 61.18 -15.07 -1.99
N ILE A 187 61.58 -15.59 -3.15
CA ILE A 187 60.72 -15.82 -4.32
C ILE A 187 59.56 -16.77 -4.03
N GLY A 188 59.76 -17.75 -3.13
CA GLY A 188 58.77 -18.78 -2.85
C GLY A 188 57.90 -18.49 -1.63
N GLY A 189 58.42 -17.72 -0.67
CA GLY A 189 57.76 -17.48 0.60
C GLY A 189 57.18 -16.09 0.80
N TYR A 190 57.42 -15.11 -0.08
CA TYR A 190 56.89 -13.75 0.11
C TYR A 190 55.35 -13.74 0.13
N LEU A 191 54.78 -13.30 1.24
CA LEU A 191 53.32 -13.23 1.43
C LEU A 191 52.81 -11.78 1.37
N GLY A 192 53.60 -10.81 1.83
CA GLY A 192 53.25 -9.39 1.79
C GLY A 192 51.84 -9.10 2.37
N PRO A 193 51.04 -8.24 1.71
CA PRO A 193 49.64 -7.98 2.11
C PRO A 193 48.67 -9.16 1.92
N TRP A 194 49.05 -10.18 1.14
CA TRP A 194 48.26 -11.38 0.86
C TRP A 194 48.42 -12.48 1.91
N ALA A 195 49.18 -12.22 2.97
CA ALA A 195 49.26 -13.00 4.19
C ALA A 195 47.88 -13.43 4.72
N LYS A 196 47.62 -14.75 4.69
CA LYS A 196 46.44 -15.37 5.30
C LYS A 196 46.47 -15.30 6.83
N PHE A 197 45.31 -15.44 7.46
CA PHE A 197 45.27 -15.56 8.92
C PHE A 197 45.73 -16.95 9.38
N THR A 198 46.35 -17.04 10.55
CA THR A 198 46.87 -18.32 11.08
C THR A 198 45.76 -19.29 11.50
N ASP A 199 44.59 -18.75 11.83
CA ASP A 199 43.39 -19.48 12.24
C ASP A 199 42.43 -19.73 11.06
N GLU A 200 42.81 -19.36 9.84
CA GLU A 200 41.99 -19.52 8.65
C GLU A 200 42.28 -20.85 7.95
N GLU A 201 41.25 -21.67 7.83
CA GLU A 201 41.29 -22.90 7.03
C GLU A 201 40.97 -22.58 5.56
N THR A 202 41.92 -22.84 4.67
CA THR A 202 41.77 -22.57 3.23
C THR A 202 40.75 -23.48 2.54
N VAL A 203 40.60 -24.72 3.04
CA VAL A 203 39.66 -25.70 2.49
C VAL A 203 38.81 -26.23 3.63
N SER A 204 37.59 -25.72 3.74
CA SER A 204 36.57 -26.30 4.60
C SER A 204 35.89 -27.45 3.86
N ARG A 205 36.02 -28.66 4.41
CA ARG A 205 35.28 -29.83 3.91
C ARG A 205 34.02 -30.02 4.77
N PRO A 206 32.85 -30.32 4.17
CA PRO A 206 31.66 -30.70 4.93
C PRO A 206 31.99 -31.86 5.87
N SER A 207 31.27 -31.96 6.98
CA SER A 207 31.35 -33.13 7.85
C SER A 207 30.90 -34.39 7.11
N GLU A 208 31.30 -35.56 7.59
CA GLU A 208 31.00 -36.83 6.91
C GLU A 208 29.48 -37.07 6.74
N ASP A 209 28.69 -36.65 7.74
CA ASP A 209 27.23 -36.78 7.70
C ASP A 209 26.61 -35.79 6.71
N GLU A 210 27.04 -34.52 6.72
CA GLU A 210 26.61 -33.52 5.73
C GLU A 210 26.99 -33.93 4.30
N GLN A 211 28.15 -34.57 4.12
CA GLN A 211 28.57 -35.06 2.81
C GLN A 211 27.65 -36.17 2.29
N LYS A 212 27.25 -37.12 3.15
CA LYS A 212 26.26 -38.15 2.79
C LYS A 212 24.91 -37.54 2.42
N GLU A 213 24.44 -36.56 3.20
CA GLU A 213 23.21 -35.84 2.89
C GLU A 213 23.27 -35.10 1.55
N LEU A 214 24.39 -34.43 1.26
CA LEU A 214 24.61 -33.76 -0.04
C LEU A 214 24.63 -34.77 -1.19
N ASP A 215 25.29 -35.91 -1.02
CA ASP A 215 25.32 -36.99 -2.01
C ASP A 215 23.93 -37.57 -2.25
N GLU A 216 23.11 -37.72 -1.21
CA GLU A 216 21.71 -38.12 -1.34
C GLU A 216 20.87 -37.09 -2.09
N ILE A 217 21.06 -35.79 -1.83
CA ILE A 217 20.35 -34.70 -2.54
C ILE A 217 20.74 -34.69 -4.02
N ILE A 218 22.03 -34.85 -4.33
CA ILE A 218 22.53 -34.94 -5.70
C ILE A 218 21.96 -36.19 -6.40
N ALA A 219 21.89 -37.32 -5.69
CA ALA A 219 21.27 -38.54 -6.20
C ALA A 219 19.76 -38.38 -6.46
N LYS A 220 19.02 -37.67 -5.59
CA LYS A 220 17.58 -37.37 -5.80
C LYS A 220 17.38 -36.43 -6.98
N ARG A 221 18.20 -35.38 -7.12
CA ARG A 221 18.14 -34.42 -8.23
C ARG A 221 18.43 -35.08 -9.58
N SER A 222 19.47 -35.92 -9.64
CA SER A 222 19.82 -36.65 -10.87
C SER A 222 18.75 -37.65 -11.29
N LYS A 223 18.08 -38.31 -10.33
CA LYS A 223 16.94 -39.20 -10.61
C LYS A 223 15.70 -38.44 -11.07
N SER A 224 15.41 -37.26 -10.50
CA SER A 224 14.24 -36.44 -10.88
C SER A 224 14.39 -35.76 -12.25
N GLY A 225 15.61 -35.52 -12.74
CA GLY A 225 15.87 -34.93 -14.05
C GLY A 225 15.84 -35.92 -15.22
N LYS A 226 15.76 -37.23 -14.94
CA LYS A 226 15.69 -38.26 -15.96
C LYS A 226 14.21 -38.47 -16.32
N GLN A 227 13.76 -37.90 -17.45
CA GLN A 227 12.48 -38.28 -18.03
C GLN A 227 12.51 -39.79 -18.25
N VAL A 228 11.68 -40.51 -17.49
CA VAL A 228 11.49 -41.95 -17.67
C VAL A 228 10.75 -42.10 -18.98
N GLU A 229 11.45 -42.51 -20.04
CA GLU A 229 10.78 -43.04 -21.23
C GLU A 229 9.95 -44.24 -20.77
N GLU A 230 8.65 -44.02 -20.74
CA GLU A 230 7.63 -45.02 -20.47
C GLU A 230 7.83 -46.15 -21.48
N LYS A 231 8.33 -47.28 -20.99
CA LYS A 231 8.47 -48.51 -21.78
C LYS A 231 7.11 -48.78 -22.41
N THR A 232 7.03 -48.68 -23.74
CA THR A 232 5.92 -49.10 -24.57
C THR A 232 5.49 -50.51 -24.14
N VAL A 233 4.34 -50.59 -23.47
CA VAL A 233 3.74 -51.85 -23.06
C VAL A 233 3.34 -52.59 -24.34
N GLU A 234 3.99 -53.72 -24.61
CA GLU A 234 3.64 -54.60 -25.72
C GLU A 234 2.21 -55.13 -25.52
N GLU A 235 1.26 -54.61 -26.30
CA GLU A 235 -0.12 -55.10 -26.33
C GLU A 235 -0.17 -56.50 -26.97
N LYS A 236 -0.48 -57.53 -26.17
CA LYS A 236 -0.76 -58.88 -26.66
C LYS A 236 -2.22 -58.98 -27.11
N THR A 237 -2.46 -59.02 -28.41
CA THR A 237 -3.81 -59.21 -28.98
C THR A 237 -4.20 -60.68 -29.09
N THR A 238 -5.32 -61.08 -28.49
CA THR A 238 -5.91 -62.44 -28.59
C THR A 238 -6.91 -62.53 -29.74
N LEU A 239 -6.63 -63.39 -30.72
CA LEU A 239 -7.45 -63.61 -31.92
C LEU A 239 -8.58 -64.61 -31.63
N HIS A 240 -9.84 -64.21 -31.84
CA HIS A 240 -11.01 -65.10 -31.75
C HIS A 240 -11.45 -65.49 -33.16
N SER A 241 -11.27 -66.76 -33.53
CA SER A 241 -11.91 -67.32 -34.73
C SER A 241 -13.28 -67.88 -34.37
N LYS A 242 -14.30 -67.57 -35.19
CA LYS A 242 -15.65 -68.12 -35.10
C LYS A 242 -15.80 -69.13 -36.25
N SER A 243 -16.23 -70.34 -35.92
CA SER A 243 -16.85 -71.26 -36.89
C SER A 243 -18.30 -70.87 -37.15
#